data_AF-L7ESD6-F1
#
_entry.id   AF-L7ESD6-F1
#
_cell.length_a   1.000
_cell.length_b   1.000
_cell.length_c   1.000
_cell.angle_alpha   90.00
_cell.angle_beta   90.00
_cell.angle_gamma   90.00
#
_symmetry.space_group_name_H-M   'P 1'
#
loop_
_entity.id
_entity.type
_entity.pdbx_description
1 polymer ?
#
loop_
_entity_poly.entity_id
_entity_poly.type
_entity_poly.pdbx_seq_one_letter_code
_entity_poly.pdbx_strand_id
1 'polypeptide(L)'
;MNRLPDLEFLALVRGGLEELAPGVTQGAQLKGNSLSSPHGWAVGVAPPHHGGGHHYDLVALPDVGVQPDVPLFMDCVVSMSADPQDAANTWVQTAGACLLELLDRRERFADHAGPDDERGVPGWHVITSGAVGLGHDVDENRRLQDALSEANVLHRIADSFTADLESPFFNGVKVFYGGSPGAVQAEIRVNGERHEAASAAMAALGLPEPTTFTAVRFYALLLPVVAGSGEPNYPKVRLDLAPASVQTGTHSHGAACACDCGGQLDPEHPGFDLALPHLVAELSEEERGRRVKSDTGAIIVAEGVGNFLKVRLPIRLDDGRTVVYLAWVYLQAAVMDGFVQRIHNDDLAGHRFEGLLGNAIGPWGEGVLRAPVVLGGQRINEDGSVRLSEVLESTDPLLSGVLSETWPAAFVLGDRFPRSPSS
;
A
#
# COMPACT_ATOMS: atom_id res chain seq x y z
N MET A 1 16.02 15.14 -17.63
CA MET A 1 16.21 14.84 -16.19
C MET A 1 14.83 14.97 -15.55
N ASN A 2 14.01 13.91 -15.49
CA ASN A 2 12.56 14.06 -15.34
C ASN A 2 11.88 13.06 -14.36
N ARG A 3 12.57 12.64 -13.29
CA ARG A 3 11.93 11.93 -12.16
C ARG A 3 12.53 12.50 -10.87
N LEU A 4 11.69 13.10 -10.03
CA LEU A 4 12.05 13.49 -8.67
C LEU A 4 12.33 12.27 -7.79
N PRO A 5 13.14 12.43 -6.74
CA PRO A 5 13.18 11.52 -5.60
C PRO A 5 11.78 11.27 -5.03
N ASP A 6 11.55 10.07 -4.51
CA ASP A 6 10.21 9.62 -4.09
C ASP A 6 9.57 10.54 -3.05
N LEU A 7 10.34 11.03 -2.07
CA LEU A 7 9.83 11.97 -1.05
C LEU A 7 9.46 13.33 -1.62
N GLU A 8 10.21 13.82 -2.60
CA GLU A 8 9.90 15.09 -3.27
C GLU A 8 8.62 14.94 -4.10
N PHE A 9 8.46 13.83 -4.81
CA PHE A 9 7.24 13.53 -5.53
C PHE A 9 6.03 13.36 -4.59
N LEU A 10 6.19 12.65 -3.46
CA LEU A 10 5.15 12.50 -2.45
C LEU A 10 4.80 13.82 -1.75
N ALA A 11 5.71 14.79 -1.71
CA ALA A 11 5.39 16.14 -1.26
C ALA A 11 4.41 16.85 -2.22
N LEU A 12 4.54 16.61 -3.53
CA LEU A 12 3.57 17.10 -4.53
C LEU A 12 2.22 16.40 -4.37
N VAL A 13 2.23 15.08 -4.17
CA VAL A 13 1.00 14.30 -3.90
C VAL A 13 0.31 14.80 -2.62
N ARG A 14 1.07 15.02 -1.55
CA ARG A 14 0.55 15.61 -0.30
C ARG A 14 -0.09 16.98 -0.56
N GLY A 15 0.59 17.85 -1.31
CA GLY A 15 0.06 19.17 -1.67
C GLY A 15 -1.25 19.08 -2.44
N GLY A 16 -1.33 18.21 -3.45
CA GLY A 16 -2.55 18.01 -4.22
C GLY A 16 -3.70 17.39 -3.42
N LEU A 17 -3.42 16.43 -2.52
CA LEU A 17 -4.44 15.89 -1.61
C LEU A 17 -4.97 16.96 -0.65
N GLU A 18 -4.10 17.83 -0.14
CA GLU A 18 -4.49 18.95 0.72
C GLU A 18 -5.31 20.01 -0.03
N GLU A 19 -4.99 20.28 -1.29
CA GLU A 19 -5.77 21.17 -2.15
C GLU A 19 -7.16 20.59 -2.45
N LEU A 20 -7.23 19.29 -2.76
CA LEU A 20 -8.48 18.60 -3.08
C LEU A 20 -9.36 18.42 -1.83
N ALA A 21 -8.77 18.11 -0.68
CA ALA A 21 -9.44 17.93 0.61
C ALA A 21 -8.68 18.65 1.74
N PRO A 22 -8.98 19.93 1.99
CA PRO A 22 -8.31 20.71 3.03
C PRO A 22 -8.39 20.06 4.42
N GLY A 23 -7.25 19.99 5.10
CA GLY A 23 -7.06 19.35 6.40
C GLY A 23 -6.73 17.85 6.33
N VAL A 24 -6.87 17.19 5.17
CA VAL A 24 -6.66 15.74 5.08
C VAL A 24 -5.23 15.34 5.38
N THR A 25 -4.24 16.19 5.07
CA THR A 25 -2.82 15.93 5.29
C THR A 25 -2.28 16.57 6.56
N GLN A 26 -3.16 17.08 7.43
CA GLN A 26 -2.76 17.68 8.69
C GLN A 26 -2.07 16.64 9.58
N GLY A 27 -0.84 16.94 9.99
CA GLY A 27 -0.02 16.01 10.77
C GLY A 27 0.57 14.84 9.99
N ALA A 28 0.29 14.72 8.68
CA ALA A 28 0.89 13.69 7.84
C ALA A 28 2.41 13.89 7.71
N GLN A 29 3.14 12.77 7.68
CA GLN A 29 4.60 12.75 7.67
C GLN A 29 5.12 12.10 6.39
N LEU A 30 6.20 12.67 5.84
CA LEU A 30 6.96 12.12 4.74
C LEU A 30 8.20 11.42 5.31
N LYS A 31 8.37 10.13 5.02
CA LYS A 31 9.51 9.35 5.50
C LYS A 31 9.80 8.19 4.57
N GLY A 32 11.08 7.96 4.25
CA GLY A 32 11.48 6.86 3.35
C GLY A 32 10.92 7.05 1.95
N ASN A 33 9.90 6.27 1.60
CA ASN A 33 9.16 6.34 0.33
C ASN A 33 7.65 6.43 0.58
N SER A 34 7.21 6.97 1.72
CA SER A 34 5.80 7.06 2.10
C SER A 34 5.39 8.42 2.68
N LEU A 35 4.12 8.73 2.46
CA LEU A 35 3.31 9.76 3.08
C LEU A 35 2.30 9.05 4.00
N SER A 36 2.49 9.19 5.31
CA SER A 36 1.65 8.53 6.31
C SER A 36 0.82 9.54 7.08
N SER A 37 -0.49 9.31 7.16
CA SER A 37 -1.42 10.16 7.89
C SER A 37 -1.63 9.64 9.32
N PRO A 38 -1.73 10.53 10.32
CA PRO A 38 -2.15 10.13 11.67
C PRO A 38 -3.58 9.57 11.71
N HIS A 39 -4.36 9.76 10.64
CA HIS A 39 -5.71 9.24 10.50
C HIS A 39 -5.77 7.79 10.00
N GLY A 40 -4.63 7.11 9.82
CA GLY A 40 -4.59 5.68 9.52
C GLY A 40 -4.57 5.31 8.04
N TRP A 41 -4.44 6.28 7.14
CA TRP A 41 -4.17 6.04 5.72
C TRP A 41 -2.73 6.39 5.36
N ALA A 42 -2.20 5.76 4.31
CA ALA A 42 -0.87 6.07 3.77
C ALA A 42 -0.83 5.98 2.24
N VAL A 43 0.16 6.65 1.64
CA VAL A 43 0.50 6.56 0.22
C VAL A 43 2.00 6.35 0.10
N GLY A 44 2.44 5.36 -0.68
CA GLY A 44 3.86 5.07 -0.90
C GLY A 44 4.22 5.03 -2.37
N VAL A 45 5.51 5.19 -2.68
CA VAL A 45 6.07 4.90 -4.00
C VAL A 45 6.73 3.53 -3.94
N ALA A 46 6.20 2.57 -4.70
CA ALA A 46 6.77 1.24 -4.84
C ALA A 46 8.03 1.28 -5.73
N PRO A 47 8.92 0.26 -5.62
CA PRO A 47 9.95 0.04 -6.63
C PRO A 47 9.30 0.00 -8.03
N PRO A 48 9.98 0.53 -9.07
CA PRO A 48 9.41 0.56 -10.40
C PRO A 48 9.15 -0.85 -10.91
N HIS A 49 7.89 -1.21 -11.01
CA HIS A 49 7.39 -2.45 -11.60
C HIS A 49 6.91 -2.21 -13.04
N HIS A 50 6.48 -0.98 -13.38
CA HIS A 50 5.88 -0.67 -14.67
C HIS A 50 6.58 0.50 -15.39
N GLY A 51 7.00 0.26 -16.64
CA GLY A 51 7.55 1.30 -17.52
C GLY A 51 9.02 1.66 -17.28
N GLY A 52 9.54 2.62 -18.05
CA GLY A 52 10.92 3.12 -17.93
C GLY A 52 11.11 4.02 -16.70
N GLY A 53 12.33 4.54 -16.49
CA GLY A 53 12.73 5.34 -15.30
C GLY A 53 12.03 6.70 -15.09
N HIS A 54 10.85 6.92 -15.67
CA HIS A 54 10.01 8.12 -15.55
C HIS A 54 8.65 7.85 -14.89
N HIS A 55 8.34 6.59 -14.58
CA HIS A 55 7.10 6.20 -13.93
C HIS A 55 7.21 6.30 -12.40
N TYR A 56 6.07 6.59 -11.77
CA TYR A 56 5.83 6.45 -10.35
C TYR A 56 4.72 5.41 -10.15
N ASP A 57 5.07 4.30 -9.51
CA ASP A 57 4.13 3.28 -9.09
C ASP A 57 3.73 3.60 -7.65
N LEU A 58 2.50 4.07 -7.45
CA LEU A 58 1.98 4.45 -6.14
C LEU A 58 1.14 3.32 -5.55
N VAL A 59 1.31 3.13 -4.25
CA VAL A 59 0.51 2.24 -3.41
C VAL A 59 -0.32 3.11 -2.47
N ALA A 60 -1.65 3.02 -2.56
CA ALA A 60 -2.54 3.63 -1.59
C ALA A 60 -2.97 2.59 -0.56
N LEU A 61 -2.91 2.96 0.72
CA LEU A 61 -3.25 2.13 1.86
C LEU A 61 -4.33 2.87 2.66
N PRO A 62 -5.63 2.65 2.38
CA PRO A 62 -6.71 3.40 3.02
C PRO A 62 -6.84 3.12 4.53
N ASP A 63 -6.38 1.95 4.98
CA ASP A 63 -6.46 1.56 6.39
C ASP A 63 -5.25 0.68 6.76
N VAL A 64 -4.18 1.32 7.22
CA VAL A 64 -2.95 0.65 7.68
C VAL A 64 -3.15 -0.16 8.96
N GLY A 65 -4.31 -0.02 9.61
CA GLY A 65 -4.69 -0.75 10.82
C GLY A 65 -5.31 -2.12 10.54
N VAL A 66 -5.78 -2.38 9.32
CA VAL A 66 -6.27 -3.71 8.91
C VAL A 66 -5.06 -4.59 8.60
N GLN A 67 -4.81 -5.57 9.45
CA GLN A 67 -3.65 -6.48 9.40
C GLN A 67 -4.14 -7.93 9.53
N PRO A 68 -3.44 -8.93 8.97
CA PRO A 68 -2.17 -8.83 8.22
C PRO A 68 -2.34 -8.36 6.76
N ASP A 69 -3.56 -8.37 6.24
CA ASP A 69 -3.86 -8.07 4.83
C ASP A 69 -4.27 -6.61 4.67
N VAL A 70 -3.28 -5.71 4.69
CA VAL A 70 -3.54 -4.28 4.53
C VAL A 70 -4.23 -4.02 3.20
N PRO A 71 -5.47 -3.49 3.20
CA PRO A 71 -6.16 -3.14 1.98
C PRO A 71 -5.30 -2.12 1.23
N LEU A 72 -4.92 -2.46 0.01
CA LEU A 72 -4.11 -1.60 -0.84
C LEU A 72 -4.59 -1.64 -2.27
N PHE A 73 -4.36 -0.54 -2.98
CA PHE A 73 -4.52 -0.52 -4.43
C PHE A 73 -3.34 0.22 -5.07
N MET A 74 -3.01 -0.23 -6.28
CA MET A 74 -1.85 0.22 -7.04
C MET A 74 -2.30 1.10 -8.21
N ASP A 75 -1.56 2.17 -8.47
CA ASP A 75 -1.69 2.96 -9.69
C ASP A 75 -0.31 3.41 -10.18
N CYS A 76 -0.15 3.52 -11.50
CA CYS A 76 1.07 4.03 -12.11
C CYS A 76 0.79 5.33 -12.87
N VAL A 77 1.62 6.35 -12.61
CA VAL A 77 1.57 7.65 -13.30
C VAL A 77 2.93 8.00 -13.88
N VAL A 78 2.89 8.75 -14.97
CA VAL A 78 4.06 9.26 -15.67
C VAL A 78 3.74 10.67 -16.13
N SER A 79 4.74 11.53 -16.12
CA SER A 79 4.58 12.87 -16.68
C SER A 79 4.78 12.84 -18.19
N MET A 80 3.72 13.15 -18.95
CA MET A 80 3.79 13.30 -20.41
C MET A 80 4.41 14.65 -20.82
N SER A 81 4.35 15.65 -19.94
CA SER A 81 4.91 17.00 -20.11
C SER A 81 6.35 17.13 -19.61
N ALA A 82 6.92 16.06 -19.05
CA ALA A 82 8.16 16.04 -18.29
C ALA A 82 8.16 16.81 -16.95
N ASP A 83 7.02 17.38 -16.54
CA ASP A 83 6.81 17.96 -15.21
C ASP A 83 6.25 16.91 -14.21
N PRO A 84 7.00 16.52 -13.17
CA PRO A 84 6.54 15.63 -12.10
C PRO A 84 5.26 16.10 -11.39
N GLN A 85 4.99 17.42 -11.36
CA GLN A 85 3.74 17.96 -10.81
C GLN A 85 2.52 17.45 -11.57
N ASP A 86 2.60 17.33 -12.90
CA ASP A 86 1.49 16.83 -13.73
C ASP A 86 1.20 15.36 -13.45
N ALA A 87 2.24 14.56 -13.17
CA ALA A 87 2.07 13.17 -12.75
C ALA A 87 1.40 13.06 -11.37
N ALA A 88 1.81 13.90 -10.41
CA ALA A 88 1.19 13.96 -9.09
C ALA A 88 -0.27 14.41 -9.17
N ASN A 89 -0.56 15.45 -9.96
CA ASN A 89 -1.92 15.95 -10.21
C ASN A 89 -2.80 14.88 -10.84
N THR A 90 -2.28 14.16 -11.83
CA THR A 90 -3.01 13.05 -12.48
C THR A 90 -3.38 11.96 -11.47
N TRP A 91 -2.46 11.58 -10.58
CA TRP A 91 -2.74 10.61 -9.53
C TRP A 91 -3.80 11.14 -8.56
N VAL A 92 -3.62 12.36 -8.05
CA VAL A 92 -4.53 13.01 -7.08
C VAL A 92 -5.95 13.12 -7.64
N GLN A 93 -6.10 13.54 -8.89
CA GLN A 93 -7.42 13.71 -9.53
C GLN A 93 -8.10 12.39 -9.89
N THR A 94 -7.38 11.26 -9.89
CA THR A 94 -7.93 9.94 -10.23
C THR A 94 -7.91 8.99 -9.03
N ALA A 95 -6.82 8.25 -8.84
CA ALA A 95 -6.63 7.30 -7.75
C ALA A 95 -6.73 7.96 -6.36
N GLY A 96 -6.17 9.17 -6.19
CA GLY A 96 -6.26 9.95 -4.96
C GLY A 96 -7.69 10.39 -4.64
N ALA A 97 -8.47 10.81 -5.64
CA ALA A 97 -9.88 11.14 -5.47
C ALA A 97 -10.69 9.93 -5.01
N CYS A 98 -10.41 8.74 -5.57
CA CYS A 98 -11.03 7.49 -5.13
C CYS A 98 -10.62 7.11 -3.69
N LEU A 99 -9.35 7.33 -3.30
CA LEU A 99 -8.90 7.16 -1.91
C LEU A 99 -9.70 8.06 -0.97
N LEU A 100 -9.80 9.36 -1.27
CA LEU A 100 -10.51 10.32 -0.44
C LEU A 100 -11.99 9.97 -0.32
N GLU A 101 -12.63 9.58 -1.42
CA GLU A 101 -14.03 9.19 -1.42
C GLU A 101 -14.27 7.89 -0.63
N LEU A 102 -13.39 6.90 -0.74
CA LEU A 102 -13.45 5.67 0.05
C LEU A 102 -13.46 5.96 1.57
N LEU A 103 -12.73 6.99 1.99
CA LEU A 103 -12.63 7.40 3.40
C LEU A 103 -13.75 8.36 3.84
N ASP A 104 -14.27 9.21 2.95
CA ASP A 104 -15.31 10.21 3.26
C ASP A 104 -16.73 9.68 3.05
N ARG A 105 -17.01 9.06 1.89
CA ARG A 105 -18.27 8.38 1.49
C ARG A 105 -19.47 9.31 1.36
N ARG A 106 -19.27 10.51 0.83
CA ARG A 106 -20.31 11.54 0.69
C ARG A 106 -20.45 12.05 -0.75
N GLU A 107 -19.87 11.34 -1.71
CA GLU A 107 -19.83 11.71 -3.14
C GLU A 107 -19.28 13.12 -3.37
N ARG A 108 -18.17 13.45 -2.71
CA ARG A 108 -17.52 14.77 -2.85
C ARG A 108 -16.36 14.76 -3.83
N PHE A 109 -15.67 13.63 -3.94
CA PHE A 109 -14.42 13.50 -4.68
C PHE A 109 -14.55 12.54 -5.86
N ALA A 110 -15.41 11.53 -5.73
CA ALA A 110 -15.69 10.54 -6.77
C ALA A 110 -17.16 10.11 -6.73
N ASP A 111 -17.65 9.62 -7.87
CA ASP A 111 -19.04 9.18 -8.02
C ASP A 111 -19.20 7.74 -7.51
N HIS A 112 -20.37 7.41 -6.95
CA HIS A 112 -20.72 6.04 -6.59
C HIS A 112 -21.70 5.44 -7.59
N ALA A 113 -21.56 4.15 -7.86
CA ALA A 113 -22.54 3.35 -8.59
C ALA A 113 -22.78 2.04 -7.84
N GLY A 114 -24.05 1.73 -7.58
CA GLY A 114 -24.43 0.49 -6.91
C GLY A 114 -24.28 -0.76 -7.81
N PRO A 115 -24.44 -1.97 -7.25
CA PRO A 115 -24.27 -3.23 -7.97
C PRO A 115 -25.25 -3.46 -9.13
N ASP A 116 -26.40 -2.77 -9.12
CA ASP A 116 -27.44 -2.84 -10.16
C ASP A 116 -27.50 -1.56 -11.01
N ASP A 117 -26.54 -0.64 -10.86
CA ASP A 117 -26.53 0.63 -11.58
C ASP A 117 -26.13 0.44 -13.06
N GLU A 118 -26.88 1.06 -13.97
CA GLU A 118 -26.64 0.99 -15.41
C GLU A 118 -25.28 1.59 -15.84
N ARG A 119 -24.67 2.43 -14.99
CA ARG A 119 -23.33 3.00 -15.17
C ARG A 119 -22.26 2.38 -14.25
N GLY A 120 -22.63 1.37 -13.47
CA GLY A 120 -21.74 0.64 -12.57
C GLY A 120 -21.17 -0.66 -13.15
N VAL A 121 -20.51 -1.46 -12.33
CA VAL A 121 -20.06 -2.82 -12.68
C VAL A 121 -21.03 -3.81 -12.06
N PRO A 122 -21.69 -4.69 -12.84
CA PRO A 122 -22.69 -5.62 -12.32
C PRO A 122 -22.19 -6.43 -11.13
N GLY A 123 -22.91 -6.37 -10.00
CA GLY A 123 -22.59 -7.09 -8.77
C GLY A 123 -21.55 -6.42 -7.87
N TRP A 124 -21.03 -5.25 -8.23
CA TRP A 124 -20.00 -4.52 -7.48
C TRP A 124 -20.46 -3.11 -7.13
N HIS A 125 -20.09 -2.63 -5.95
CA HIS A 125 -20.19 -1.20 -5.66
C HIS A 125 -18.95 -0.51 -6.24
N VAL A 126 -19.14 0.53 -7.03
CA VAL A 126 -18.04 1.22 -7.72
C VAL A 126 -17.89 2.63 -7.17
N ILE A 127 -16.64 3.02 -6.88
CA ILE A 127 -16.24 4.42 -6.66
C ILE A 127 -15.40 4.83 -7.86
N THR A 128 -15.82 5.83 -8.63
CA THR A 128 -15.15 6.21 -9.89
C THR A 128 -14.77 7.68 -9.91
N SER A 129 -13.50 7.96 -10.17
CA SER A 129 -13.02 9.33 -10.39
C SER A 129 -13.46 9.89 -11.75
N GLY A 130 -13.41 11.22 -11.88
CA GLY A 130 -13.54 11.87 -13.19
C GLY A 130 -12.40 11.48 -14.14
N ALA A 131 -12.65 11.58 -15.44
CA ALA A 131 -11.62 11.39 -16.46
C ALA A 131 -10.69 12.61 -16.52
N VAL A 132 -9.38 12.37 -16.64
CA VAL A 132 -8.33 13.39 -16.78
C VAL A 132 -7.69 13.27 -18.16
N GLY A 133 -7.59 14.38 -18.88
CA GLY A 133 -6.88 14.50 -20.16
C GLY A 133 -5.42 14.94 -19.99
N LEU A 134 -4.54 14.35 -20.78
CA LEU A 134 -3.07 14.50 -20.69
C LEU A 134 -2.43 15.14 -21.93
N GLY A 135 -3.24 15.58 -22.90
CA GLY A 135 -2.78 16.30 -24.09
C GLY A 135 -2.61 17.79 -23.85
N HIS A 136 -1.90 18.47 -24.75
CA HIS A 136 -1.78 19.93 -24.72
C HIS A 136 -3.01 20.67 -25.27
N ASP A 137 -3.82 19.99 -26.09
CA ASP A 137 -5.05 20.55 -26.66
C ASP A 137 -6.23 20.31 -25.71
N VAL A 138 -6.75 21.40 -25.15
CA VAL A 138 -7.82 21.37 -24.14
C VAL A 138 -9.15 20.91 -24.72
N ASP A 139 -9.47 21.27 -25.96
CA ASP A 139 -10.74 20.88 -26.58
C ASP A 139 -10.71 19.40 -26.98
N GLU A 140 -9.55 18.92 -27.44
CA GLU A 140 -9.35 17.50 -27.72
C GLU A 140 -9.35 16.65 -26.44
N ASN A 141 -8.73 17.13 -25.36
CA ASN A 141 -8.83 16.50 -24.03
C ASN A 141 -10.31 16.33 -23.63
N ARG A 142 -11.09 17.42 -23.69
CA ARG A 142 -12.51 17.40 -23.32
C ARG A 142 -13.29 16.40 -24.18
N ARG A 143 -13.07 16.42 -25.51
CA ARG A 143 -13.74 15.50 -26.44
C ARG A 143 -13.47 14.03 -26.08
N LEU A 144 -12.23 13.67 -25.78
CA LEU A 144 -11.86 12.30 -25.41
C LEU A 144 -12.30 11.92 -24.00
N GLN A 145 -12.31 12.86 -23.06
CA GLN A 145 -12.85 12.64 -21.71
C GLN A 145 -14.34 12.33 -21.79
N ASP A 146 -15.12 13.15 -22.51
CA ASP A 146 -16.55 12.95 -22.71
C ASP A 146 -16.82 11.60 -23.41
N ALA A 147 -16.07 11.29 -24.47
CA ALA A 147 -16.21 10.02 -25.19
C ALA A 147 -15.92 8.80 -24.29
N LEU A 148 -14.91 8.89 -23.42
CA LEU A 148 -14.56 7.82 -22.49
C LEU A 148 -15.62 7.64 -21.40
N SER A 149 -16.14 8.75 -20.85
CA SER A 149 -17.19 8.74 -19.83
C SER A 149 -18.51 8.21 -20.38
N GLU A 150 -18.96 8.67 -21.55
CA GLU A 150 -20.21 8.23 -22.18
C GLU A 150 -20.15 6.77 -22.67
N ALA A 151 -18.95 6.25 -22.95
CA ALA A 151 -18.79 4.88 -23.41
C ALA A 151 -19.17 3.83 -22.36
N ASN A 152 -19.29 4.21 -21.09
CA ASN A 152 -19.60 3.31 -19.98
C ASN A 152 -18.69 2.07 -19.97
N VAL A 153 -17.38 2.32 -20.07
CA VAL A 153 -16.36 1.30 -20.36
C VAL A 153 -16.43 0.14 -19.37
N LEU A 154 -16.38 0.43 -18.06
CA LEU A 154 -16.33 -0.61 -17.02
C LEU A 154 -17.55 -1.53 -17.05
N HIS A 155 -18.75 -0.98 -17.23
CA HIS A 155 -19.97 -1.76 -17.36
C HIS A 155 -19.91 -2.69 -18.57
N ARG A 156 -19.54 -2.15 -19.74
CA ARG A 156 -19.56 -2.89 -21.01
C ARG A 156 -18.49 -3.98 -21.11
N ILE A 157 -17.41 -3.87 -20.35
CA ILE A 157 -16.32 -4.85 -20.35
C ILE A 157 -16.31 -5.71 -19.08
N ALA A 158 -17.26 -5.56 -18.15
CA ALA A 158 -17.26 -6.22 -16.84
C ALA A 158 -16.95 -7.72 -16.93
N ASP A 159 -17.65 -8.44 -17.82
CA ASP A 159 -17.49 -9.89 -18.04
C ASP A 159 -16.07 -10.33 -18.41
N SER A 160 -15.21 -9.39 -18.85
CA SER A 160 -13.83 -9.68 -19.25
C SER A 160 -12.81 -9.65 -18.12
N PHE A 161 -13.16 -9.16 -16.92
CA PHE A 161 -12.21 -9.04 -15.81
C PHE A 161 -12.81 -9.30 -14.41
N THR A 162 -14.14 -9.27 -14.24
CA THR A 162 -14.73 -9.40 -12.88
C THR A 162 -14.48 -10.76 -12.25
N ALA A 163 -14.21 -11.80 -13.04
CA ALA A 163 -13.84 -13.13 -12.54
C ALA A 163 -12.44 -13.16 -11.91
N ASP A 164 -11.59 -12.20 -12.25
CA ASP A 164 -10.19 -12.10 -11.81
C ASP A 164 -10.02 -11.10 -10.63
N LEU A 165 -11.13 -10.69 -10.00
CA LEU A 165 -11.14 -9.78 -8.85
C LEU A 165 -11.02 -10.57 -7.54
N GLU A 166 -9.82 -10.57 -6.97
CA GLU A 166 -9.46 -11.45 -5.85
C GLU A 166 -9.48 -10.75 -4.47
N SER A 167 -9.36 -9.41 -4.44
CA SER A 167 -9.27 -8.68 -3.17
C SER A 167 -10.60 -8.69 -2.42
N PRO A 168 -10.62 -9.09 -1.13
CA PRO A 168 -11.83 -9.10 -0.31
C PRO A 168 -12.23 -7.70 0.19
N PHE A 169 -11.40 -6.67 -0.04
CA PHE A 169 -11.65 -5.30 0.41
C PHE A 169 -12.13 -4.42 -0.74
N PHE A 170 -11.34 -4.36 -1.80
CA PHE A 170 -11.63 -3.63 -3.03
C PHE A 170 -10.57 -3.96 -4.08
N ASN A 171 -10.93 -3.80 -5.34
CA ASN A 171 -10.01 -3.95 -6.46
C ASN A 171 -9.87 -2.63 -7.21
N GLY A 172 -8.63 -2.24 -7.51
CA GLY A 172 -8.33 -1.02 -8.23
C GLY A 172 -8.32 -1.25 -9.74
N VAL A 173 -9.07 -0.44 -10.49
CA VAL A 173 -9.13 -0.53 -11.95
C VAL A 173 -8.74 0.79 -12.58
N LYS A 174 -7.63 0.80 -13.31
CA LYS A 174 -7.21 1.92 -14.15
C LYS A 174 -7.73 1.73 -15.56
N VAL A 175 -8.37 2.77 -16.09
CA VAL A 175 -8.79 2.85 -17.48
C VAL A 175 -7.96 3.93 -18.17
N PHE A 176 -7.25 3.57 -19.23
CA PHE A 176 -6.43 4.47 -20.02
C PHE A 176 -6.75 4.31 -21.50
N TYR A 177 -6.98 5.44 -22.19
CA TYR A 177 -7.28 5.47 -23.61
C TYR A 177 -6.60 6.66 -24.30
N GLY A 178 -6.02 6.44 -25.47
CA GLY A 178 -5.50 7.49 -26.33
C GLY A 178 -4.04 7.30 -26.71
N GLY A 179 -3.42 8.35 -27.23
CA GLY A 179 -2.08 8.30 -27.81
C GLY A 179 -1.93 9.29 -28.95
N SER A 180 -0.97 9.02 -29.84
CA SER A 180 -0.81 9.78 -31.08
C SER A 180 -1.82 9.29 -32.14
N PRO A 181 -2.20 10.13 -33.11
CA PRO A 181 -2.95 9.67 -34.28
C PRO A 181 -2.22 8.50 -34.96
N GLY A 182 -2.94 7.43 -35.24
CA GLY A 182 -2.48 6.15 -35.79
C GLY A 182 -1.86 5.20 -34.77
N ALA A 183 -1.75 5.59 -33.50
CA ALA A 183 -1.07 4.84 -32.44
C ALA A 183 -1.83 4.93 -31.10
N VAL A 184 -3.13 4.63 -31.15
CA VAL A 184 -4.01 4.64 -29.98
C VAL A 184 -3.76 3.41 -29.11
N GLN A 185 -3.69 3.61 -27.81
CA GLN A 185 -3.65 2.57 -26.81
C GLN A 185 -4.96 2.53 -26.03
N ALA A 186 -5.53 1.33 -25.88
CA ALA A 186 -6.54 1.02 -24.89
C ALA A 186 -5.90 0.11 -23.84
N GLU A 187 -5.92 0.51 -22.58
CA GLU A 187 -5.32 -0.23 -21.49
C GLU A 187 -6.27 -0.23 -20.29
N ILE A 188 -6.59 -1.44 -19.84
CA ILE A 188 -7.20 -1.69 -18.54
C ILE A 188 -6.12 -2.32 -17.67
N ARG A 189 -5.96 -1.78 -16.45
CA ARG A 189 -5.19 -2.44 -15.41
C ARG A 189 -6.07 -2.78 -14.24
N VAL A 190 -5.87 -3.98 -13.69
CA VAL A 190 -6.53 -4.46 -12.48
C VAL A 190 -5.43 -4.67 -11.43
N ASN A 191 -5.58 -4.02 -10.27
CA ASN A 191 -4.64 -4.07 -9.15
C ASN A 191 -3.19 -3.75 -9.55
N GLY A 192 -3.02 -2.83 -10.51
CA GLY A 192 -1.71 -2.37 -11.01
C GLY A 192 -1.21 -3.13 -12.24
N GLU A 193 -1.74 -4.33 -12.52
CA GLU A 193 -1.30 -5.17 -13.62
C GLU A 193 -2.15 -4.99 -14.88
N ARG A 194 -1.50 -5.00 -16.04
CA ARG A 194 -2.20 -4.91 -17.33
C ARG A 194 -3.08 -6.15 -17.54
N HIS A 195 -4.36 -5.93 -17.76
CA HIS A 195 -5.33 -6.99 -18.00
C HIS A 195 -5.60 -7.12 -19.49
N GLU A 196 -5.07 -8.17 -20.13
CA GLU A 196 -5.10 -8.27 -21.59
C GLU A 196 -6.51 -8.46 -22.16
N ALA A 197 -7.35 -9.31 -21.54
CA ALA A 197 -8.71 -9.55 -22.02
C ALA A 197 -9.57 -8.27 -21.96
N ALA A 198 -9.54 -7.56 -20.82
CA ALA A 198 -10.22 -6.29 -20.65
C ALA A 198 -9.67 -5.17 -21.55
N SER A 199 -8.35 -5.11 -21.74
CA SER A 199 -7.74 -4.14 -22.67
C SER A 199 -8.20 -4.39 -24.12
N ALA A 200 -8.28 -5.65 -24.54
CA ALA A 200 -8.81 -6.01 -25.86
C ALA A 200 -10.31 -5.71 -25.98
N ALA A 201 -11.11 -5.99 -24.95
CA ALA A 201 -12.53 -5.66 -24.91
C ALA A 201 -12.77 -4.15 -25.01
N MET A 202 -11.97 -3.35 -24.29
CA MET A 202 -11.98 -1.89 -24.36
C MET A 202 -11.62 -1.39 -25.76
N ALA A 203 -10.58 -1.96 -26.39
CA ALA A 203 -10.19 -1.60 -27.76
C ALA A 203 -11.34 -1.87 -28.76
N ALA A 204 -12.11 -2.94 -28.55
CA ALA A 204 -13.25 -3.30 -29.39
C ALA A 204 -14.46 -2.35 -29.25
N LEU A 205 -14.48 -1.44 -28.26
CA LEU A 205 -15.57 -0.46 -28.10
C LEU A 205 -15.59 0.59 -29.21
N GLY A 206 -14.50 0.75 -29.98
CA GLY A 206 -14.44 1.66 -31.12
C GLY A 206 -14.53 3.13 -30.74
N LEU A 207 -13.92 3.50 -29.61
CA LEU A 207 -13.83 4.89 -29.15
C LEU A 207 -13.16 5.78 -30.22
N PRO A 208 -13.49 7.08 -30.24
CA PRO A 208 -12.96 7.97 -31.26
C PRO A 208 -11.45 8.17 -31.12
N GLU A 209 -10.76 8.13 -32.25
CA GLU A 209 -9.32 8.33 -32.29
C GLU A 209 -8.94 9.80 -32.01
N PRO A 210 -7.83 10.07 -31.28
CA PRO A 210 -7.24 11.39 -31.15
C PRO A 210 -6.80 12.02 -32.50
N THR A 211 -7.00 13.32 -32.67
CA THR A 211 -6.49 14.10 -33.82
C THR A 211 -5.12 14.72 -33.59
N THR A 212 -4.72 14.85 -32.32
CA THR A 212 -3.36 15.22 -31.86
C THR A 212 -3.00 14.32 -30.68
N PHE A 213 -1.77 14.35 -30.17
CA PHE A 213 -1.44 13.54 -28.99
C PHE A 213 -2.35 13.90 -27.82
N THR A 214 -3.23 12.96 -27.47
CA THR A 214 -4.15 13.08 -26.35
C THR A 214 -4.40 11.70 -25.77
N ALA A 215 -4.21 11.61 -24.46
CA ALA A 215 -4.58 10.44 -23.68
C ALA A 215 -5.50 10.88 -22.54
N VAL A 216 -6.42 10.01 -22.19
CA VAL A 216 -7.37 10.19 -21.11
C VAL A 216 -7.35 8.98 -20.20
N ARG A 217 -7.53 9.22 -18.90
CA ARG A 217 -7.66 8.13 -17.93
C ARG A 217 -8.60 8.48 -16.79
N PHE A 218 -9.17 7.45 -16.20
CA PHE A 218 -9.78 7.53 -14.87
C PHE A 218 -9.36 6.30 -14.06
N TYR A 219 -9.67 6.34 -12.77
CA TYR A 219 -9.48 5.23 -11.85
C TYR A 219 -10.81 4.89 -11.17
N ALA A 220 -11.01 3.62 -10.87
CA ALA A 220 -12.15 3.13 -10.11
C ALA A 220 -11.73 2.13 -9.03
N LEU A 221 -12.49 2.09 -7.95
CA LEU A 221 -12.43 1.05 -6.92
C LEU A 221 -13.72 0.22 -6.98
N LEU A 222 -13.57 -1.10 -7.10
CA LEU A 222 -14.68 -2.05 -7.07
C LEU A 222 -14.69 -2.73 -5.70
N LEU A 223 -15.72 -2.46 -4.91
CA LEU A 223 -15.91 -3.00 -3.57
C LEU A 223 -16.90 -4.17 -3.62
N PRO A 224 -16.59 -5.30 -2.96
CA PRO A 224 -17.53 -6.39 -2.83
C PRO A 224 -18.73 -5.95 -1.98
N VAL A 225 -19.93 -6.33 -2.42
CA VAL A 225 -21.17 -6.05 -1.69
C VAL A 225 -21.51 -7.24 -0.81
N VAL A 226 -21.82 -7.00 0.46
CA VAL A 226 -22.23 -8.09 1.37
C VAL A 226 -23.63 -8.56 0.97
N ALA A 227 -23.78 -9.86 0.76
CA ALA A 227 -25.04 -10.46 0.37
C ALA A 227 -26.15 -10.09 1.37
N GLY A 228 -27.16 -9.33 0.91
CA GLY A 228 -28.34 -8.95 1.68
C GLY A 228 -28.28 -7.59 2.39
N SER A 229 -27.14 -6.89 2.45
CA SER A 229 -27.08 -5.52 3.01
C SER A 229 -27.26 -4.44 1.96
N GLY A 230 -26.87 -4.70 0.70
CA GLY A 230 -26.82 -3.68 -0.36
C GLY A 230 -25.71 -2.63 -0.17
N GLU A 231 -24.93 -2.71 0.92
CA GLU A 231 -23.82 -1.79 1.22
C GLU A 231 -22.47 -2.50 1.06
N PRO A 232 -21.45 -1.83 0.51
CA PRO A 232 -20.12 -2.39 0.38
C PRO A 232 -19.35 -2.41 1.70
N ASN A 233 -18.37 -3.30 1.80
CA ASN A 233 -17.49 -3.38 2.96
C ASN A 233 -16.42 -2.28 2.92
N TYR A 234 -16.72 -1.13 3.52
CA TYR A 234 -15.75 -0.04 3.61
C TYR A 234 -14.65 -0.30 4.65
N PRO A 235 -13.46 0.29 4.49
CA PRO A 235 -12.44 0.33 5.55
C PRO A 235 -12.98 0.92 6.86
N LYS A 236 -12.35 0.63 8.01
CA LYS A 236 -12.80 1.20 9.29
C LYS A 236 -12.40 2.66 9.43
N VAL A 237 -11.26 3.04 8.85
CA VAL A 237 -10.83 4.43 8.78
C VAL A 237 -11.87 5.29 8.06
N ARG A 238 -12.18 6.45 8.65
CA ARG A 238 -13.02 7.49 8.07
C ARG A 238 -12.39 8.86 8.23
N LEU A 239 -12.67 9.74 7.28
CA LEU A 239 -12.31 11.15 7.37
C LEU A 239 -13.40 11.92 8.12
N ASP A 240 -13.07 12.43 9.32
CA ASP A 240 -13.88 13.43 10.02
C ASP A 240 -13.52 14.85 9.55
N LEU A 241 -13.60 15.07 8.24
CA LEU A 241 -13.47 16.41 7.68
C LEU A 241 -14.75 17.18 7.99
N ALA A 242 -14.64 18.24 8.79
CA ALA A 242 -15.73 19.16 9.04
C ALA A 242 -16.22 19.73 7.69
N PRO A 243 -17.53 19.96 7.51
CA PRO A 243 -18.04 20.60 6.31
C PRO A 243 -17.33 21.95 6.12
N ALA A 244 -16.90 22.22 4.89
CA ALA A 244 -16.18 23.43 4.55
C ALA A 244 -17.07 24.67 4.77
N SER A 245 -17.02 25.25 5.97
CA SER A 245 -17.54 26.58 6.23
C SER A 245 -16.62 27.35 7.18
N VAL A 246 -15.89 28.30 6.57
CA VAL A 246 -15.43 29.60 7.08
C VAL A 246 -14.66 29.60 8.41
N GLN A 247 -13.40 30.05 8.30
CA GLN A 247 -12.50 30.43 9.39
C GLN A 247 -13.21 31.25 10.49
N THR A 248 -12.95 30.92 11.76
CA THR A 248 -12.41 31.82 12.79
C THR A 248 -12.34 31.10 14.14
N GLY A 249 -11.24 31.30 14.88
CA GLY A 249 -11.19 30.98 16.31
C GLY A 249 -10.14 29.94 16.70
N THR A 250 -8.93 30.43 16.94
CA THR A 250 -7.98 29.82 17.89
C THR A 250 -8.69 29.41 19.18
N HIS A 251 -8.70 28.11 19.51
CA HIS A 251 -8.98 27.67 20.88
C HIS A 251 -7.97 26.62 21.34
N SER A 252 -7.17 27.07 22.29
CA SER A 252 -6.25 26.32 23.12
C SER A 252 -6.95 25.16 23.83
N HIS A 253 -6.25 24.02 23.89
CA HIS A 253 -6.66 22.85 24.67
C HIS A 253 -6.78 23.17 26.17
N GLY A 254 -8.02 23.18 26.67
CA GLY A 254 -8.35 23.25 28.10
C GLY A 254 -8.72 21.88 28.65
N ALA A 255 -8.23 21.59 29.85
CA ALA A 255 -8.37 20.33 30.58
C ALA A 255 -9.81 20.03 31.01
N ALA A 256 -10.62 19.46 30.12
CA ALA A 256 -11.77 18.60 30.41
C ALA A 256 -12.45 18.22 29.08
N CYS A 257 -11.98 17.17 28.41
CA CYS A 257 -12.75 16.53 27.34
C CYS A 257 -12.95 15.07 27.70
N ALA A 258 -14.22 14.68 27.84
CA ALA A 258 -14.68 13.31 28.04
C ALA A 258 -15.27 12.80 26.70
N CYS A 259 -14.41 12.64 25.68
CA CYS A 259 -14.80 12.03 24.42
C CYS A 259 -14.04 10.71 24.20
N ASP A 260 -14.76 9.73 23.68
CA ASP A 260 -14.32 8.35 23.44
C ASP A 260 -13.76 8.20 22.00
N CYS A 261 -12.99 9.19 21.55
CA CYS A 261 -12.50 9.27 20.16
C CYS A 261 -11.19 8.51 19.90
N GLY A 262 -10.75 7.68 20.85
CA GLY A 262 -9.55 6.86 20.74
C GLY A 262 -9.94 5.41 20.44
N GLY A 263 -10.06 5.06 19.16
CA GLY A 263 -10.13 3.66 18.77
C GLY A 263 -8.93 2.91 19.37
N GLN A 264 -9.21 1.91 20.19
CA GLN A 264 -8.22 1.12 20.91
C GLN A 264 -7.37 0.37 19.88
N LEU A 265 -6.11 0.78 19.67
CA LEU A 265 -5.18 0.08 18.79
C LEU A 265 -4.99 -1.33 19.36
N ASP A 266 -5.09 -2.36 18.51
CA ASP A 266 -4.91 -3.75 18.91
C ASP A 266 -3.47 -3.96 19.39
N PRO A 267 -3.27 -4.26 20.68
CA PRO A 267 -1.93 -4.46 21.18
C PRO A 267 -1.30 -5.82 20.76
N GLU A 268 -1.99 -6.64 19.95
CA GLU A 268 -1.37 -7.77 19.24
C GLU A 268 -0.65 -7.36 17.95
N HIS A 269 -0.86 -6.14 17.44
CA HIS A 269 -0.33 -5.75 16.13
C HIS A 269 -0.03 -4.23 16.04
N PRO A 270 1.04 -3.73 16.68
CA PRO A 270 1.45 -2.36 16.49
C PRO A 270 2.06 -2.22 15.09
N GLY A 271 1.44 -1.45 14.21
CA GLY A 271 1.96 -1.18 12.86
C GLY A 271 3.36 -0.54 12.92
N PHE A 272 4.39 -1.34 12.63
CA PHE A 272 5.77 -0.89 12.61
C PHE A 272 6.36 -1.02 11.20
N ASP A 273 6.87 0.08 10.64
CA ASP A 273 7.92 0.02 9.62
C ASP A 273 9.11 -0.74 10.19
N LEU A 274 9.46 -1.89 9.62
CA LEU A 274 10.69 -2.59 9.99
C LEU A 274 11.89 -1.84 9.41
N ALA A 275 12.66 -1.18 10.27
CA ALA A 275 13.94 -0.57 9.88
C ALA A 275 14.86 -1.59 9.17
N LEU A 276 15.70 -1.11 8.24
CA LEU A 276 16.70 -1.94 7.56
C LEU A 276 17.58 -2.72 8.56
N PRO A 277 18.17 -3.86 8.14
CA PRO A 277 19.19 -4.55 8.94
C PRO A 277 20.26 -3.56 9.42
N HIS A 278 20.70 -3.64 10.67
CA HIS A 278 21.64 -2.64 11.24
C HIS A 278 22.88 -2.45 10.35
N LEU A 279 23.47 -3.57 9.87
CA LEU A 279 24.63 -3.54 8.98
C LEU A 279 24.37 -2.89 7.62
N VAL A 280 23.11 -2.89 7.15
CA VAL A 280 22.71 -2.20 5.91
C VAL A 280 22.38 -0.74 6.20
N ALA A 281 21.75 -0.46 7.34
CA ALA A 281 21.41 0.89 7.79
C ALA A 281 22.64 1.76 8.08
N GLU A 282 23.75 1.15 8.51
CA GLU A 282 25.04 1.82 8.74
C GLU A 282 25.75 2.28 7.46
N LEU A 283 25.36 1.74 6.30
CA LEU A 283 25.96 2.10 5.02
C LEU A 283 25.42 3.44 4.53
N SER A 284 26.33 4.26 3.99
CA SER A 284 25.93 5.44 3.21
C SER A 284 25.02 5.04 2.04
N GLU A 285 24.21 5.97 1.55
CA GLU A 285 23.30 5.70 0.43
C GLU A 285 24.05 5.26 -0.84
N GLU A 286 25.20 5.87 -1.12
CA GLU A 286 26.10 5.48 -2.21
C GLU A 286 26.63 4.04 -2.03
N GLU A 287 27.03 3.67 -0.82
CA GLU A 287 27.48 2.31 -0.54
C GLU A 287 26.35 1.30 -0.59
N ARG A 288 25.14 1.66 -0.16
CA ARG A 288 23.96 0.81 -0.31
C ARG A 288 23.66 0.56 -1.78
N GLY A 289 23.62 1.60 -2.61
CA GLY A 289 23.38 1.47 -4.04
C GLY A 289 24.43 0.61 -4.77
N ARG A 290 25.68 0.60 -4.28
CA ARG A 290 26.74 -0.24 -4.85
C ARG A 290 26.73 -1.67 -4.33
N ARG A 291 26.48 -1.87 -3.03
CA ARG A 291 26.67 -3.15 -2.33
C ARG A 291 25.41 -4.00 -2.26
N VAL A 292 24.23 -3.40 -2.15
CA VAL A 292 22.95 -4.14 -2.20
C VAL A 292 22.74 -4.65 -3.62
N LYS A 293 22.81 -5.97 -3.79
CA LYS A 293 22.64 -6.64 -5.10
C LYS A 293 21.22 -7.10 -5.34
N SER A 294 20.48 -7.36 -4.27
CA SER A 294 19.09 -7.77 -4.31
C SER A 294 18.38 -7.25 -3.07
N ASP A 295 17.20 -6.67 -3.26
CA ASP A 295 16.24 -6.35 -2.21
C ASP A 295 14.85 -6.68 -2.75
N THR A 296 14.23 -7.71 -2.17
CA THR A 296 12.91 -8.21 -2.57
C THR A 296 11.83 -7.84 -1.54
N GLY A 297 12.17 -7.01 -0.55
CA GLY A 297 11.32 -6.74 0.61
C GLY A 297 11.27 -7.88 1.63
N ALA A 298 11.49 -9.13 1.23
CA ALA A 298 11.63 -10.29 2.13
C ALA A 298 13.09 -10.72 2.32
N ILE A 299 13.93 -10.51 1.31
CA ILE A 299 15.36 -10.87 1.32
C ILE A 299 16.18 -9.66 0.87
N ILE A 300 17.24 -9.35 1.59
CA ILE A 300 18.27 -8.38 1.20
C ILE A 300 19.61 -9.11 1.07
N VAL A 301 20.24 -9.02 -0.10
CA VAL A 301 21.61 -9.51 -0.34
C VAL A 301 22.52 -8.33 -0.59
N ALA A 302 23.47 -8.12 0.31
CA ALA A 302 24.43 -7.04 0.24
C ALA A 302 25.87 -7.57 0.20
N GLU A 303 26.55 -7.34 -0.91
CA GLU A 303 27.93 -7.78 -1.17
C GLU A 303 28.89 -7.21 -0.12
N GLY A 304 29.63 -8.10 0.55
CA GLY A 304 30.57 -7.75 1.61
C GLY A 304 29.92 -7.27 2.91
N VAL A 305 28.59 -7.39 3.04
CA VAL A 305 27.81 -6.93 4.21
C VAL A 305 27.02 -8.11 4.81
N GLY A 306 26.25 -8.83 4.00
CA GLY A 306 25.51 -10.00 4.45
C GLY A 306 24.25 -10.33 3.64
N ASN A 307 23.65 -11.46 3.97
CA ASN A 307 22.34 -11.87 3.46
C ASN A 307 21.34 -11.77 4.61
N PHE A 308 20.21 -11.10 4.41
CA PHE A 308 19.22 -10.85 5.44
C PHE A 308 17.86 -11.35 5.00
N LEU A 309 17.19 -12.08 5.88
CA LEU A 309 15.85 -12.59 5.69
C LEU A 309 14.90 -11.88 6.66
N LYS A 310 13.77 -11.38 6.16
CA LYS A 310 12.69 -10.84 6.98
C LYS A 310 11.91 -12.00 7.59
N VAL A 311 11.71 -11.96 8.91
CA VAL A 311 11.11 -13.05 9.69
C VAL A 311 10.06 -12.53 10.66
N ARG A 312 9.21 -13.44 11.12
CA ARG A 312 8.22 -13.22 12.17
C ARG A 312 8.82 -13.58 13.53
N LEU A 313 8.62 -12.72 14.53
CA LEU A 313 9.04 -12.91 15.91
C LEU A 313 7.80 -12.84 16.82
N PRO A 314 7.20 -13.99 17.20
CA PRO A 314 6.05 -14.01 18.08
C PRO A 314 6.46 -13.75 19.54
N ILE A 315 5.70 -12.92 20.23
CA ILE A 315 5.91 -12.55 21.65
C ILE A 315 4.60 -12.73 22.40
N ARG A 316 4.64 -13.51 23.48
CA ARG A 316 3.47 -13.81 24.31
C ARG A 316 3.31 -12.73 25.38
N LEU A 317 2.10 -12.19 25.52
CA LEU A 317 1.76 -11.17 26.50
C LEU A 317 1.14 -11.80 27.75
N ASP A 318 1.29 -11.11 28.89
CA ASP A 318 0.74 -11.51 30.18
C ASP A 318 -0.80 -11.49 30.26
N ASP A 319 -1.45 -10.83 29.30
CA ASP A 319 -2.91 -10.79 29.15
C ASP A 319 -3.47 -11.85 28.19
N GLY A 320 -2.64 -12.84 27.81
CA GLY A 320 -3.04 -14.01 27.02
C GLY A 320 -2.89 -13.85 25.51
N ARG A 321 -2.51 -12.65 25.06
CA ARG A 321 -2.36 -12.28 23.67
C ARG A 321 -0.99 -12.61 23.10
N THR A 322 -0.85 -12.66 21.77
CA THR A 322 0.45 -12.84 21.11
C THR A 322 0.65 -11.77 20.05
N VAL A 323 1.68 -10.94 20.25
CA VAL A 323 2.08 -9.91 19.28
C VAL A 323 3.17 -10.45 18.38
N VAL A 324 3.08 -10.18 17.07
CA VAL A 324 4.10 -10.62 16.11
C VAL A 324 4.90 -9.44 15.60
N TYR A 325 6.18 -9.41 15.96
CA TYR A 325 7.12 -8.42 15.46
C TYR A 325 7.72 -8.91 14.14
N LEU A 326 8.05 -7.98 13.26
CA LEU A 326 8.93 -8.27 12.12
C LEU A 326 10.37 -8.02 12.54
N ALA A 327 11.28 -8.88 12.10
CA ALA A 327 12.71 -8.73 12.34
C ALA A 327 13.52 -9.13 11.10
N TRP A 328 14.74 -8.63 10.99
CA TRP A 328 15.71 -9.14 10.02
C TRP A 328 16.60 -10.17 10.68
N VAL A 329 17.00 -11.20 9.94
CA VAL A 329 17.97 -12.21 10.38
C VAL A 329 19.06 -12.34 9.33
N TYR A 330 20.30 -12.14 9.75
CA TYR A 330 21.49 -12.45 8.97
C TYR A 330 21.65 -13.95 8.79
N LEU A 331 21.81 -14.39 7.55
CA LEU A 331 22.11 -15.77 7.17
C LEU A 331 23.50 -15.84 6.51
N GLN A 332 24.27 -16.86 6.88
CA GLN A 332 25.49 -17.20 6.16
C GLN A 332 25.15 -17.57 4.71
N ALA A 333 26.07 -17.31 3.77
CA ALA A 333 25.84 -17.55 2.34
C ALA A 333 25.35 -18.99 2.05
N ALA A 334 26.01 -20.00 2.63
CA ALA A 334 25.60 -21.40 2.44
C ALA A 334 24.18 -21.71 2.95
N VAL A 335 23.73 -21.02 4.01
CA VAL A 335 22.37 -21.16 4.55
C VAL A 335 21.36 -20.44 3.67
N MET A 336 21.71 -19.26 3.15
CA MET A 336 20.87 -18.50 2.20
C MET A 336 20.71 -19.26 0.88
N ASP A 337 21.79 -19.81 0.34
CA ASP A 337 21.75 -20.62 -0.88
C ASP A 337 20.86 -21.86 -0.69
N GLY A 338 21.00 -22.53 0.46
CA GLY A 338 20.12 -23.64 0.83
C GLY A 338 18.67 -23.22 0.98
N PHE A 339 18.39 -22.07 1.60
CA PHE A 339 17.03 -21.52 1.73
C PHE A 339 16.39 -21.22 0.37
N VAL A 340 17.12 -20.55 -0.54
CA VAL A 340 16.65 -20.24 -1.90
C VAL A 340 16.41 -21.51 -2.70
N GLN A 341 17.32 -22.49 -2.62
CA GLN A 341 17.15 -23.78 -3.29
C GLN A 341 15.90 -24.51 -2.79
N ARG A 342 15.59 -24.43 -1.50
CA ARG A 342 14.41 -25.06 -0.91
C ARG A 342 13.10 -24.39 -1.30
N ILE A 343 13.10 -23.07 -1.46
CA ILE A 343 11.98 -22.35 -2.06
C ILE A 343 11.74 -22.85 -3.49
N HIS A 344 12.79 -22.94 -4.32
CA HIS A 344 12.67 -23.43 -5.69
C HIS A 344 12.16 -24.87 -5.80
N ASN A 345 12.44 -25.71 -4.79
CA ASN A 345 12.05 -27.11 -4.75
C ASN A 345 10.71 -27.36 -4.02
N ASP A 346 10.07 -26.32 -3.49
CA ASP A 346 8.86 -26.40 -2.65
C ASP A 346 9.01 -27.36 -1.44
N ASP A 347 10.18 -27.35 -0.80
CA ASP A 347 10.50 -28.21 0.36
C ASP A 347 10.91 -27.40 1.61
N LEU A 348 10.49 -26.12 1.66
CA LEU A 348 10.83 -25.20 2.74
C LEU A 348 10.12 -25.56 4.07
N ALA A 349 8.90 -26.10 3.98
CA ALA A 349 8.05 -26.33 5.14
C ALA A 349 8.67 -27.33 6.14
N GLY A 350 8.78 -26.90 7.40
CA GLY A 350 9.34 -27.73 8.47
C GLY A 350 10.88 -27.79 8.50
N HIS A 351 11.57 -27.16 7.54
CA HIS A 351 13.02 -27.03 7.60
C HIS A 351 13.44 -26.01 8.66
N ARG A 352 14.62 -26.24 9.26
CA ARG A 352 15.18 -25.37 10.29
C ARG A 352 16.48 -24.74 9.80
N PHE A 353 16.59 -23.42 9.94
CA PHE A 353 17.77 -22.66 9.52
C PHE A 353 18.32 -21.88 10.70
N GLU A 354 19.64 -21.76 10.80
CA GLU A 354 20.29 -20.93 11.82
C GLU A 354 20.67 -19.57 11.25
N GLY A 355 20.50 -18.52 12.05
CA GLY A 355 20.86 -17.16 11.69
C GLY A 355 21.18 -16.30 12.91
N LEU A 356 21.47 -15.03 12.68
CA LEU A 356 21.70 -14.03 13.73
C LEU A 356 20.72 -12.87 13.57
N LEU A 357 20.09 -12.40 14.65
CA LEU A 357 19.18 -11.27 14.57
C LEU A 357 19.89 -10.02 14.04
N GLY A 358 19.32 -9.40 13.00
CA GLY A 358 19.89 -8.25 12.29
C GLY A 358 19.43 -6.89 12.81
N ASN A 359 18.44 -6.86 13.71
CA ASN A 359 17.85 -5.64 14.26
C ASN A 359 17.82 -5.66 15.79
N ALA A 360 17.98 -4.48 16.40
CA ALA A 360 17.46 -4.20 17.72
C ALA A 360 15.93 -4.29 17.72
N ILE A 361 15.38 -4.91 18.76
CA ILE A 361 13.93 -5.12 18.89
C ILE A 361 13.46 -4.42 20.15
N GLY A 362 12.66 -3.37 20.02
CA GLY A 362 12.02 -2.74 21.18
C GLY A 362 11.04 -3.70 21.86
N PRO A 363 10.92 -3.72 23.19
CA PRO A 363 11.61 -2.87 24.19
C PRO A 363 13.03 -3.33 24.58
N TRP A 364 13.49 -4.51 24.14
CA TRP A 364 14.79 -5.10 24.54
C TRP A 364 16.01 -4.41 23.90
N GLY A 365 15.80 -3.63 22.85
CA GLY A 365 16.81 -2.82 22.18
C GLY A 365 17.94 -3.65 21.57
N GLU A 366 19.16 -3.15 21.70
CA GLU A 366 20.37 -3.82 21.20
C GLU A 366 20.73 -5.10 21.97
N GLY A 367 20.08 -5.38 23.10
CA GLY A 367 20.36 -6.57 23.91
C GLY A 367 20.09 -7.89 23.20
N VAL A 368 19.26 -7.88 22.16
CA VAL A 368 18.98 -9.05 21.30
C VAL A 368 19.64 -8.94 19.91
N LEU A 369 20.34 -7.84 19.62
CA LEU A 369 21.01 -7.65 18.34
C LEU A 369 22.10 -8.72 18.19
N ARG A 370 22.13 -9.39 17.03
CA ARG A 370 23.00 -10.54 16.70
C ARG A 370 22.80 -11.77 17.57
N ALA A 371 21.70 -11.87 18.33
CA ALA A 371 21.35 -13.10 19.02
C ALA A 371 21.17 -14.26 18.02
N PRO A 372 21.71 -15.46 18.28
CA PRO A 372 21.49 -16.63 17.45
C PRO A 372 20.02 -17.04 17.45
N VAL A 373 19.47 -17.32 16.28
CA VAL A 373 18.08 -17.76 16.11
C VAL A 373 17.99 -19.02 15.26
N VAL A 374 17.00 -19.84 15.56
CA VAL A 374 16.57 -20.93 14.69
C VAL A 374 15.24 -20.56 14.07
N LEU A 375 15.20 -20.57 12.74
CA LEU A 375 14.04 -20.23 11.93
C LEU A 375 13.31 -21.49 11.47
N GLY A 376 11.99 -21.44 11.47
CA GLY A 376 11.12 -22.44 10.87
C GLY A 376 10.67 -22.01 9.48
N GLY A 377 11.04 -22.80 8.46
CA GLY A 377 10.53 -22.64 7.10
C GLY A 377 9.03 -22.89 7.06
N GLN A 378 8.31 -21.97 6.41
CA GLN A 378 6.86 -22.00 6.29
C GLN A 378 6.43 -22.57 4.92
N ARG A 379 5.16 -22.96 4.81
CA ARG A 379 4.59 -23.39 3.53
C ARG A 379 4.61 -22.22 2.55
N ILE A 380 4.86 -22.53 1.28
CA ILE A 380 4.52 -21.66 0.17
C ILE A 380 2.99 -21.68 0.08
N ASN A 381 2.39 -20.50 -0.04
CA ASN A 381 0.96 -20.36 -0.21
C ASN A 381 0.55 -20.92 -1.60
N GLU A 382 -0.74 -21.24 -1.78
CA GLU A 382 -1.24 -21.80 -3.06
C GLU A 382 -1.04 -20.84 -4.26
N ASP A 383 -0.83 -19.55 -4.00
CA ASP A 383 -0.52 -18.48 -4.95
C ASP A 383 0.99 -18.35 -5.29
N GLY A 384 1.85 -19.21 -4.71
CA GLY A 384 3.30 -19.17 -4.88
C GLY A 384 4.03 -18.15 -4.00
N SER A 385 3.33 -17.38 -3.14
CA SER A 385 3.94 -16.46 -2.19
C SER A 385 4.54 -17.20 -0.99
N VAL A 386 5.75 -16.81 -0.58
CA VAL A 386 6.44 -17.43 0.56
C VAL A 386 6.02 -16.73 1.84
N ARG A 387 5.31 -17.43 2.73
CA ARG A 387 5.05 -16.94 4.08
C ARG A 387 6.38 -16.72 4.81
N LEU A 388 6.56 -15.54 5.41
CA LEU A 388 7.80 -15.21 6.13
C LEU A 388 8.11 -16.27 7.21
N SER A 389 9.36 -16.75 7.21
CA SER A 389 9.86 -17.70 8.22
C SER A 389 9.66 -17.15 9.63
N GLU A 390 9.44 -18.04 10.59
CA GLU A 390 9.20 -17.67 11.99
C GLU A 390 10.41 -18.03 12.86
N VAL A 391 10.75 -17.16 13.82
CA VAL A 391 11.76 -17.46 14.84
C VAL A 391 11.17 -18.44 15.84
N LEU A 392 11.75 -19.63 15.94
CA LEU A 392 11.25 -20.71 16.79
C LEU A 392 11.94 -20.77 18.15
N GLU A 393 13.26 -20.58 18.16
CA GLU A 393 14.07 -20.65 19.37
C GLU A 393 15.35 -19.83 19.23
N SER A 394 15.98 -19.56 20.38
CA SER A 394 17.26 -18.90 20.48
C SER A 394 18.04 -19.49 21.65
N THR A 395 19.37 -19.58 21.50
CA THR A 395 20.28 -19.92 22.60
C THR A 395 20.74 -18.68 23.38
N ASP A 396 20.41 -17.48 22.91
CA ASP A 396 20.61 -16.25 23.68
C ASP A 396 19.62 -16.21 24.85
N PRO A 397 20.08 -16.03 26.11
CA PRO A 397 19.18 -16.08 27.26
C PRO A 397 18.04 -15.05 27.20
N LEU A 398 18.31 -13.84 26.68
CA LEU A 398 17.30 -12.79 26.61
C LEU A 398 16.27 -13.13 25.53
N LEU A 399 16.72 -13.44 24.31
CA LEU A 399 15.81 -13.78 23.20
C LEU A 399 15.06 -15.10 23.45
N SER A 400 15.67 -16.06 24.15
CA SER A 400 15.01 -17.27 24.62
C SER A 400 13.86 -16.95 25.57
N GLY A 401 14.07 -16.02 26.52
CA GLY A 401 13.02 -15.48 27.38
C GLY A 401 11.94 -14.73 26.58
N VAL A 402 12.32 -13.95 25.58
CA VAL A 402 11.38 -13.26 24.66
C VAL A 402 10.40 -14.24 24.01
N LEU A 403 10.88 -15.38 23.56
CA LEU A 403 10.10 -16.38 22.83
C LEU A 403 9.28 -17.31 23.75
N SER A 404 9.80 -17.64 24.94
CA SER A 404 9.23 -18.70 25.78
C SER A 404 8.40 -18.18 26.97
N GLU A 405 8.70 -16.97 27.46
CA GLU A 405 8.02 -16.36 28.59
C GLU A 405 6.87 -15.45 28.16
N THR A 406 6.04 -15.06 29.13
CA THR A 406 5.01 -14.03 28.95
C THR A 406 5.52 -12.68 29.43
N TRP A 407 5.36 -11.65 28.60
CA TRP A 407 5.84 -10.30 28.89
C TRP A 407 4.70 -9.35 29.24
N PRO A 408 4.91 -8.38 30.15
CA PRO A 408 3.89 -7.39 30.44
C PRO A 408 3.47 -6.63 29.18
N ALA A 409 2.19 -6.63 28.85
CA ALA A 409 1.67 -5.93 27.67
C ALA A 409 2.15 -4.47 27.63
N ALA A 410 2.05 -3.74 28.75
CA ALA A 410 2.51 -2.35 28.84
C ALA A 410 4.03 -2.18 28.60
N PHE A 411 4.85 -3.20 28.86
CA PHE A 411 6.28 -3.17 28.61
C PHE A 411 6.60 -3.38 27.13
N VAL A 412 5.95 -4.37 26.50
CA VAL A 412 6.15 -4.69 25.07
C VAL A 412 5.59 -3.57 24.19
N LEU A 413 4.49 -2.96 24.59
CA LEU A 413 3.69 -2.04 23.76
C LEU A 413 3.89 -0.56 24.12
N GLY A 414 4.39 -0.28 25.34
CA GLY A 414 4.63 1.07 25.87
C GLY A 414 3.35 1.85 26.24
N ASP A 415 3.50 3.15 26.53
CA ASP A 415 2.40 4.10 26.86
C ASP A 415 1.43 4.36 25.70
N ARG A 416 1.65 3.71 24.55
CA ARG A 416 0.86 3.85 23.33
C ARG A 416 -0.44 3.02 23.38
N PHE A 417 -0.59 2.15 24.40
CA PHE A 417 -1.69 1.20 24.56
C PHE A 417 -2.08 0.99 26.04
N PRO A 418 -2.79 1.93 26.69
CA PRO A 418 -3.17 1.76 28.09
C PRO A 418 -4.19 0.62 28.29
N ARG A 419 -4.05 -0.14 29.39
CA ARG A 419 -5.01 -1.18 29.82
C ARG A 419 -6.38 -0.56 30.09
N SER A 420 -7.46 -1.19 29.61
CA SER A 420 -8.80 -0.94 30.16
C SER A 420 -8.89 -1.52 31.58
N PRO A 421 -9.50 -0.82 32.55
CA PRO A 421 -9.71 -1.37 33.88
C PRO A 421 -10.63 -2.59 33.80
N SER A 422 -10.16 -3.70 34.37
CA SER A 422 -10.92 -4.95 34.53
C SER A 422 -12.20 -4.68 35.32
N SER A 423 -13.35 -5.06 34.75
CA SER A 423 -14.62 -5.14 35.49
C SER A 423 -14.66 -6.33 36.44
#